data_AF-A0A2A5EI93-F1
#
_entry.id   AF-A0A2A5EI93-F1
#
_cell.length_a   1.000
_cell.length_b   1.000
_cell.length_c   1.000
_cell.angle_alpha   90.00
_cell.angle_beta   90.00
_cell.angle_gamma   90.00
#
_symmetry.space_group_name_H-M   'P 1'
#
loop_
_entity.id
_entity.type
_entity.pdbx_description
1 polymer ?
#
loop_
_entity_poly.entity_id
_entity_poly.type
_entity_poly.pdbx_seq_one_letter_code
_entity_poly.pdbx_strand_id
1 'polypeptide(L)'
;MREAKANLAINNLLKDVTKKFDADKTVAQLADIRILALEEEEPTVVKICRLASAYITEKKNFDLGYVAEEEIGDMTDMQYLLELMLKVDRSANREEIQEIRDKIKEELS
;
A
#
# COMPACT_ATOMS: atom_id res chain seq x y z
N MET A 1 -5.42 -11.76 -4.72
CA MET A 1 -6.49 -11.67 -3.69
C MET A 1 -7.69 -12.47 -4.14
N ARG A 2 -8.06 -13.48 -3.34
CA ARG A 2 -9.09 -14.47 -3.71
C ARG A 2 -10.52 -14.00 -3.45
N GLU A 3 -10.76 -13.13 -2.45
CA GLU A 3 -12.08 -12.55 -2.21
C GLU A 3 -12.17 -11.07 -2.66
N ALA A 4 -13.40 -10.58 -2.81
CA ALA A 4 -13.66 -9.22 -3.26
C ALA A 4 -13.52 -8.18 -2.13
N LYS A 5 -13.39 -8.59 -0.85
CA LYS A 5 -13.50 -7.68 0.30
C LYS A 5 -12.25 -6.84 0.50
N ALA A 6 -11.06 -7.44 0.54
CA ALA A 6 -9.82 -6.69 0.65
C ALA A 6 -9.62 -5.77 -0.57
N ASN A 7 -9.96 -6.24 -1.77
CA ASN A 7 -9.98 -5.43 -2.99
C ASN A 7 -10.95 -4.24 -2.89
N LEU A 8 -12.15 -4.43 -2.34
CA LEU A 8 -13.10 -3.33 -2.12
C LEU A 8 -12.54 -2.30 -1.12
N ALA A 9 -11.94 -2.76 -0.03
CA ALA A 9 -11.32 -1.89 0.97
C ALA A 9 -10.15 -1.08 0.38
N ILE A 10 -9.30 -1.71 -0.44
CA ILE A 10 -8.19 -1.04 -1.14
C ILE A 10 -8.73 0.02 -2.12
N ASN A 11 -9.78 -0.28 -2.88
CA ASN A 11 -10.42 0.71 -3.77
C ASN A 11 -10.99 1.90 -3.01
N ASN A 12 -11.56 1.68 -1.82
CA ASN A 12 -12.06 2.77 -0.98
C ASN A 12 -10.91 3.64 -0.45
N LEU A 13 -9.83 3.02 0.01
CA LEU A 13 -8.63 3.75 0.42
C LEU A 13 -8.03 4.54 -0.76
N LEU A 14 -7.93 3.93 -1.95
CA LEU A 14 -7.44 4.60 -3.16
C LEU A 14 -8.25 5.86 -3.48
N LYS A 15 -9.58 5.79 -3.38
CA LYS A 15 -10.46 6.96 -3.55
C LYS A 15 -10.22 8.04 -2.49
N ASP A 16 -9.97 7.64 -1.26
CA ASP A 16 -9.72 8.58 -0.16
C ASP A 16 -8.40 9.32 -0.35
N VAL A 17 -7.29 8.60 -0.58
CA VAL A 17 -5.97 9.21 -0.77
C VAL A 17 -5.88 10.05 -2.03
N THR A 18 -6.62 9.69 -3.08
CA THR A 18 -6.72 10.51 -4.32
C THR A 18 -7.41 11.85 -4.06
N LYS A 19 -8.38 11.90 -3.15
CA LYS A 19 -9.03 13.17 -2.78
C LYS A 19 -8.13 14.01 -1.88
N LYS A 20 -7.60 13.38 -0.84
CA LYS A 20 -6.71 14.00 0.14
C LYS A 20 -6.05 12.91 0.98
N PHE A 21 -4.73 12.90 1.02
CA PHE A 21 -4.00 12.07 1.96
C PHE A 21 -4.23 12.53 3.40
N ASP A 22 -4.60 11.58 4.26
CA ASP A 22 -4.77 11.77 5.70
C ASP A 22 -4.07 10.59 6.40
N ALA A 23 -2.99 10.89 7.14
CA ALA A 23 -2.11 9.87 7.70
C ALA A 23 -2.84 8.92 8.67
N ASP A 24 -3.60 9.48 9.62
CA ASP A 24 -4.27 8.70 10.66
C ASP A 24 -5.38 7.84 10.07
N LYS A 25 -6.17 8.42 9.14
CA LYS A 25 -7.20 7.67 8.43
C LYS A 25 -6.60 6.56 7.55
N THR A 26 -5.50 6.85 6.85
CA THR A 26 -4.82 5.88 5.99
C THR A 26 -4.28 4.70 6.80
N VAL A 27 -3.64 4.96 7.95
CA VAL A 27 -3.15 3.91 8.86
C VAL A 27 -4.30 3.02 9.35
N ALA A 28 -5.44 3.62 9.72
CA ALA A 28 -6.62 2.85 10.13
C ALA A 28 -7.15 1.95 9.00
N GLN A 29 -7.28 2.48 7.78
CA GLN A 29 -7.75 1.71 6.63
C GLN A 29 -6.76 0.61 6.22
N LEU A 30 -5.45 0.85 6.32
CA LEU A 30 -4.43 -0.18 6.09
C LEU A 30 -4.49 -1.31 7.13
N ALA A 31 -4.83 -1.01 8.39
CA ALA A 31 -5.05 -2.02 9.41
C ALA A 31 -6.26 -2.90 9.10
N ASP A 32 -7.36 -2.32 8.61
CA ASP A 32 -8.54 -3.07 8.18
C ASP A 32 -8.25 -3.95 6.95
N ILE A 33 -7.57 -3.39 5.94
CA ILE A 33 -7.12 -4.15 4.75
C ILE A 33 -6.23 -5.32 5.17
N ARG A 34 -5.35 -5.12 6.15
CA ARG A 34 -4.47 -6.19 6.67
C ARG A 34 -5.26 -7.35 7.27
N ILE A 35 -6.34 -7.08 7.99
CA ILE A 35 -7.19 -8.15 8.58
C ILE A 35 -7.87 -8.94 7.45
N LEU A 36 -8.46 -8.25 6.48
CA LEU A 36 -9.11 -8.88 5.33
C LEU A 36 -8.12 -9.70 4.48
N ALA A 37 -6.93 -9.16 4.21
CA ALA A 37 -5.90 -9.86 3.47
C ALA A 37 -5.37 -11.10 4.22
N LEU A 38 -5.41 -11.11 5.55
CA LEU A 38 -5.06 -12.28 6.35
C LEU A 38 -6.11 -13.38 6.19
N GLU A 39 -7.40 -13.02 6.23
CA GLU A 39 -8.52 -13.95 5.97
C GLU A 39 -8.45 -14.54 4.55
N GLU A 40 -8.02 -13.73 3.57
CA GLU A 40 -7.87 -14.13 2.17
C GLU A 40 -6.55 -14.87 1.87
N GLU A 41 -5.73 -15.17 2.88
CA GLU A 41 -4.42 -15.83 2.74
C GLU A 41 -3.43 -15.08 1.83
N GLU A 42 -3.41 -13.75 1.88
CA GLU A 42 -2.55 -12.89 1.05
C GLU A 42 -1.39 -12.26 1.83
N PRO A 43 -0.30 -13.01 2.10
CA PRO A 43 0.78 -12.58 2.99
C PRO A 43 1.56 -11.38 2.46
N THR A 44 1.60 -11.17 1.13
CA THR A 44 2.25 -10.00 0.52
C THR A 44 1.54 -8.72 0.96
N VAL A 45 0.21 -8.68 0.85
CA VAL A 45 -0.64 -7.55 1.25
C VAL A 45 -0.58 -7.32 2.76
N VAL A 46 -0.68 -8.40 3.56
CA VAL A 46 -0.57 -8.33 5.04
C VAL A 46 0.74 -7.67 5.48
N LYS A 47 1.88 -8.04 4.86
CA LYS A 47 3.20 -7.52 5.22
C LYS A 47 3.35 -6.06 4.83
N ILE A 48 2.97 -5.68 3.61
CA ILE A 48 3.14 -4.31 3.14
C ILE A 48 2.21 -3.33 3.88
N CYS A 49 0.95 -3.70 4.16
CA CYS A 49 0.05 -2.87 4.95
C CYS A 49 0.62 -2.56 6.34
N ARG A 50 1.23 -3.56 7.00
CA ARG A 50 1.88 -3.36 8.31
C ARG A 50 3.04 -2.37 8.22
N LEU A 51 3.90 -2.51 7.21
CA LEU A 51 5.10 -1.67 7.06
C LEU A 51 4.75 -0.25 6.61
N ALA A 52 3.84 -0.10 5.64
CA ALA A 52 3.32 1.20 5.23
C ALA A 52 2.67 1.93 6.41
N SER A 53 1.89 1.22 7.25
CA SER A 53 1.31 1.82 8.46
C SER A 53 2.38 2.33 9.43
N ALA A 54 3.46 1.57 9.64
CA ALA A 54 4.57 1.99 10.50
C ALA A 54 5.29 3.22 9.94
N TYR A 55 5.59 3.22 8.64
CA TYR A 55 6.17 4.35 7.93
C TYR A 55 5.32 5.62 8.06
N ILE A 56 4.03 5.53 7.74
CA ILE A 56 3.11 6.67 7.82
C ILE A 56 2.97 7.16 9.27
N THR A 57 2.97 6.25 10.24
CA THR A 57 2.91 6.63 11.66
C THR A 57 4.11 7.47 12.08
N GLU A 58 5.30 7.14 11.60
CA GLU A 58 6.55 7.83 11.92
C GLU A 58 6.72 9.13 11.12
N LYS A 59 6.58 9.06 9.79
CA LYS A 59 6.90 10.17 8.89
C LYS A 59 5.71 11.12 8.62
N LYS A 60 4.48 10.69 8.93
CA LYS A 60 3.22 11.42 8.68
C LYS A 60 2.90 11.68 7.20
N ASN A 61 3.61 11.02 6.29
CA ASN A 61 3.39 11.03 4.84
C ASN A 61 3.61 9.61 4.27
N PHE A 62 3.53 9.48 2.95
CA PHE A 62 3.95 8.29 2.22
C PHE A 62 4.67 8.72 0.94
N ASP A 63 5.85 9.30 1.11
CA ASP A 63 6.69 9.83 0.03
C ASP A 63 8.00 9.03 -0.01
N LEU A 64 7.95 7.86 -0.65
CA LEU A 64 9.09 6.95 -0.72
C LEU A 64 10.06 7.34 -1.84
N GLY A 65 9.56 7.89 -2.95
CA GLY A 65 10.34 8.06 -4.18
C GLY A 65 10.84 6.72 -4.69
N TYR A 66 9.95 5.71 -4.76
CA TYR A 66 10.27 4.39 -5.30
C TYR A 66 10.30 4.41 -6.83
N VAL A 67 9.23 4.93 -7.44
CA VAL A 67 9.17 5.17 -8.88
C VAL A 67 9.57 6.61 -9.15
N ALA A 68 10.30 6.86 -10.23
CA ALA A 68 10.61 8.22 -10.65
C ALA A 68 9.31 8.97 -11.02
N GLU A 69 9.23 10.26 -10.68
CA GLU A 69 8.07 11.11 -10.99
C GLU A 69 7.72 11.09 -12.49
N GLU A 70 8.74 11.01 -13.34
CA GLU A 70 8.60 10.90 -14.81
C GLU A 70 7.91 9.62 -15.28
N GLU A 71 7.97 8.54 -14.49
CA GLU A 71 7.42 7.22 -14.85
C GLU A 71 6.04 6.97 -14.23
N ILE A 72 5.77 7.57 -13.07
CA ILE A 72 4.51 7.40 -12.31
C ILE A 72 3.47 8.48 -12.63
N GLY A 73 3.90 9.58 -13.26
CA GLY A 73 3.06 10.71 -13.63
C GLY A 73 2.49 11.42 -12.40
N ASP A 74 1.21 11.80 -12.47
CA ASP A 74 0.52 12.52 -11.37
C ASP A 74 0.12 11.61 -10.20
N MET A 75 0.48 10.32 -10.23
CA MET A 75 0.18 9.41 -9.11
C MET A 75 1.20 9.58 -7.99
N THR A 76 0.70 9.62 -6.77
CA THR A 76 1.52 9.51 -5.56
C THR A 76 2.03 8.08 -5.35
N ASP A 77 3.13 7.93 -4.61
CA ASP A 77 3.66 6.62 -4.21
C ASP A 77 2.60 5.75 -3.50
N MET A 78 1.70 6.38 -2.74
CA MET A 78 0.61 5.68 -2.05
C MET A 78 -0.41 5.12 -3.04
N GLN A 79 -0.81 5.92 -4.04
CA GLN A 79 -1.72 5.46 -5.08
C GLN A 79 -1.10 4.30 -5.86
N TYR A 80 0.18 4.41 -6.21
CA TYR A 80 0.91 3.36 -6.91
C TYR A 80 0.93 2.04 -6.14
N LEU A 81 1.32 2.08 -4.86
CA LEU A 81 1.31 0.89 -4.01
C LEU A 81 -0.09 0.24 -3.97
N LEU A 82 -1.16 1.03 -3.84
CA LEU A 82 -2.52 0.51 -3.81
C LEU A 82 -2.94 -0.12 -5.14
N GLU A 83 -2.53 0.45 -6.28
CA GLU A 83 -2.77 -0.15 -7.59
C GLU A 83 -2.04 -1.49 -7.76
N LEU A 84 -0.80 -1.59 -7.26
CA LEU A 84 -0.07 -2.85 -7.25
C LEU A 84 -0.81 -3.90 -6.41
N MET A 85 -1.28 -3.51 -5.22
CA MET A 85 -2.03 -4.39 -4.31
C MET A 85 -3.32 -4.91 -4.95
N LEU A 86 -4.09 -4.08 -5.67
CA LEU A 86 -5.31 -4.51 -6.37
C LEU A 86 -5.06 -5.63 -7.39
N LYS A 87 -3.84 -5.71 -7.94
CA LYS A 87 -3.44 -6.69 -8.95
C LYS A 87 -2.31 -7.59 -8.44
N VAL A 88 -2.28 -7.87 -7.14
CA VAL A 88 -1.23 -8.65 -6.47
C VAL A 88 -1.04 -10.06 -7.04
N ASP A 89 -1.97 -10.61 -7.81
CA ASP A 89 -1.79 -11.93 -8.44
C ASP A 89 -0.83 -11.91 -9.64
N ARG A 90 -0.48 -10.72 -10.14
CA ARG A 90 0.58 -10.56 -11.13
C ARG A 90 1.94 -10.67 -10.45
N SER A 91 2.82 -11.52 -11.00
CA SER A 91 4.17 -11.73 -10.44
C SER A 91 4.98 -10.44 -10.36
N ALA A 92 4.95 -9.62 -11.41
CA ALA A 92 5.63 -8.32 -11.45
C ALA A 92 5.15 -7.41 -10.30
N ASN A 93 3.84 -7.28 -10.10
CA ASN A 93 3.30 -6.50 -8.99
C ASN A 93 3.76 -7.02 -7.62
N ARG A 94 3.86 -8.35 -7.43
CA ARG A 94 4.39 -8.91 -6.18
C ARG A 94 5.86 -8.60 -5.98
N GLU A 95 6.64 -8.53 -7.05
CA GLU A 95 8.06 -8.19 -7.00
C GLU A 95 8.23 -6.73 -6.59
N GLU A 96 7.54 -5.80 -7.26
CA GLU A 96 7.58 -4.38 -6.92
C GLU A 96 7.09 -4.09 -5.50
N ILE A 97 6.01 -4.74 -5.03
CA ILE A 97 5.58 -4.61 -3.62
C ILE A 97 6.69 -5.05 -2.65
N GLN A 98 7.50 -6.04 -3.01
CA GLN A 98 8.60 -6.49 -2.17
C GLN A 98 9.78 -5.51 -2.19
N GLU A 99 10.03 -4.84 -3.30
CA GLU A 99 11.04 -3.77 -3.38
C GLU A 99 10.60 -2.54 -2.57
N ILE A 100 9.35 -2.10 -2.72
CA ILE A 100 8.76 -1.02 -1.88
C ILE A 100 8.86 -1.41 -0.40
N ARG A 101 8.55 -2.66 -0.07
CA ARG A 101 8.67 -3.18 1.31
C ARG A 101 10.10 -3.04 1.84
N ASP A 102 11.09 -3.36 1.03
CA ASP A 102 12.48 -3.34 1.48
C ASP A 102 13.00 -1.90 1.60
N LYS A 103 12.61 -1.01 0.69
CA LYS A 103 12.83 0.43 0.81
C LYS A 103 12.20 1.03 2.07
N ILE A 104 10.96 0.66 2.43
CA ILE A 104 10.35 1.09 3.70
C ILE A 104 11.19 0.64 4.90
N LYS A 105 11.78 -0.57 4.87
CA LYS A 105 12.61 -1.04 5.99
C LYS A 105 13.90 -0.23 6.10
N GLU A 106 14.50 0.15 4.98
CA GLU A 106 15.70 1.02 4.96
C GLU A 106 15.39 2.37 5.61
N GLU A 107 14.24 2.96 5.30
CA GLU A 107 13.79 4.25 5.87
C GLU A 107 13.39 4.20 7.36
N LEU A 108 13.13 2.99 7.88
CA LEU A 108 12.73 2.71 9.27
C LEU A 108 13.88 2.13 10.12
N SER A 109 15.07 1.94 9.53
CA SER A 109 16.26 1.42 10.22
C SER A 109 17.07 2.55 10.86
#